data_AF-A0A2H0A3Z2-F1
#
_entry.id   AF-A0A2H0A3Z2-F1
#
_cell.length_a   1.000
_cell.length_b   1.000
_cell.length_c   1.000
_cell.angle_alpha   90.00
_cell.angle_beta   90.00
_cell.angle_gamma   90.00
#
_symmetry.space_group_name_H-M   'P 1'
#
loop_
_entity.id
_entity.type
_entity.pdbx_description
1 polymer ?
#
loop_
_entity_poly.entity_id
_entity_poly.type
_entity_poly.pdbx_seq_one_letter_code
_entity_poly.pdbx_strand_id
1 'polypeptide(L)'
;MEKAGRVADFLEFGELMIDDAQARKESCGCHFNTAFQTEDNEALRDDENFCHVAAWEYAGDDRPPVFHKEPLTFENVALTRRSYK
;
A
#
# COMPACT_ATOMS: atom_id res chain seq x y z
N MET A 1 22.82 -6.44 -22.47
CA MET A 1 22.39 -5.24 -21.74
C MET A 1 20.97 -5.35 -21.20
N GLU A 2 20.02 -5.97 -21.91
CA GLU A 2 18.62 -6.14 -21.47
C GLU A 2 18.46 -6.67 -20.03
N LYS A 3 19.24 -7.69 -19.65
CA LYS A 3 19.18 -8.26 -18.28
C LYS A 3 19.59 -7.26 -17.20
N ALA A 4 20.55 -6.38 -17.48
CA ALA A 4 21.01 -5.39 -16.50
C ALA A 4 19.95 -4.30 -16.30
N GLY A 5 19.33 -3.83 -17.39
CA GLY A 5 18.19 -2.90 -17.31
C GLY A 5 17.04 -3.49 -16.48
N ARG A 6 16.65 -4.73 -16.74
CA ARG A 6 15.58 -5.40 -15.96
C ARG A 6 15.89 -5.53 -14.47
N VAL A 7 17.15 -5.74 -14.10
CA VAL A 7 17.54 -5.79 -12.68
C VAL A 7 17.41 -4.41 -12.05
N ALA A 8 17.78 -3.33 -12.76
CA ALA A 8 17.57 -1.97 -12.29
C ALA A 8 16.06 -1.69 -12.07
N ASP A 9 15.21 -2.04 -13.05
CA ASP A 9 13.74 -1.87 -12.93
C ASP A 9 13.17 -2.60 -11.70
N PHE A 10 13.64 -3.82 -11.40
CA PHE A 10 13.18 -4.57 -10.24
C PHE A 10 13.63 -3.96 -8.91
N LEU A 11 14.82 -3.38 -8.86
CA LEU A 11 15.31 -2.70 -7.65
C LEU A 11 14.51 -1.42 -7.40
N GLU A 12 14.30 -0.61 -8.45
CA GLU A 12 13.47 0.61 -8.37
C GLU A 12 12.04 0.27 -7.94
N PHE A 13 11.42 -0.75 -8.55
CA PHE A 13 10.08 -1.18 -8.14
C PHE A 13 10.04 -1.72 -6.71
N GLY A 14 11.06 -2.46 -6.29
CA GLY A 14 11.18 -2.98 -4.93
C GLY A 14 11.30 -1.87 -3.87
N GLU A 15 12.07 -0.83 -4.15
CA GLU A 15 12.18 0.36 -3.29
C GLU A 15 10.82 1.04 -3.17
N LEU A 16 10.12 1.26 -4.28
CA LEU A 16 8.79 1.86 -4.28
C LEU A 16 7.77 1.03 -3.47
N MET A 17 7.82 -0.30 -3.57
CA MET A 17 6.96 -1.17 -2.77
C MET A 17 7.21 -1.03 -1.27
N ILE A 18 8.46 -0.81 -0.85
CA ILE A 18 8.81 -0.61 0.56
C ILE A 18 8.29 0.74 1.04
N ASP A 19 8.42 1.79 0.24
CA ASP A 19 7.91 3.14 0.56
C ASP A 19 6.38 3.13 0.68
N ASP A 20 5.66 2.46 -0.24
CA ASP A 20 4.21 2.29 -0.16
C ASP A 20 3.80 1.53 1.12
N ALA A 21 4.49 0.43 1.42
CA ALA A 21 4.24 -0.36 2.62
C ALA A 21 4.51 0.43 3.92
N GLN A 22 5.53 1.31 3.92
CA GLN A 22 5.85 2.18 5.04
C GLN A 22 4.80 3.29 5.22
N ALA A 23 4.30 3.86 4.13
CA ALA A 23 3.28 4.91 4.16
C ALA A 23 1.92 4.38 4.70
N ARG A 24 1.61 3.09 4.46
CA ARG A 24 0.36 2.45 4.88
C ARG A 24 0.44 1.84 6.28
N LYS A 25 0.03 2.63 7.28
CA LYS A 25 0.01 2.28 8.71
C LYS A 25 -1.28 1.57 9.13
N GLU A 26 -1.61 0.48 8.46
CA GLU A 26 -2.74 -0.40 8.75
C GLU A 26 -2.42 -1.84 8.30
N SER A 27 -3.35 -2.78 8.52
CA SER A 27 -3.39 -4.04 7.77
C SER A 27 -4.68 -4.15 6.98
N CYS A 28 -4.58 -4.35 5.67
CA CYS A 28 -5.71 -4.44 4.76
C CYS A 28 -5.40 -5.38 3.59
N GLY A 29 -6.20 -6.44 3.43
CA GLY A 29 -6.00 -7.44 2.38
C GLY A 29 -4.65 -8.15 2.49
N CYS A 30 -3.83 -8.12 1.43
CA CYS A 30 -2.50 -8.73 1.41
C CYS A 30 -1.41 -7.87 2.08
N HIS A 31 -1.70 -6.60 2.39
CA HIS A 31 -0.81 -5.76 3.19
C HIS A 31 -1.06 -6.07 4.66
N PHE A 32 -0.19 -6.89 5.25
CA PHE A 32 -0.28 -7.27 6.65
C PHE A 32 0.94 -6.76 7.42
N ASN A 33 0.68 -5.88 8.37
CA ASN A 33 1.67 -5.31 9.25
C ASN A 33 1.36 -5.72 10.69
N THR A 34 2.28 -6.42 11.33
CA THR A 34 2.11 -6.94 12.70
C THR A 34 2.01 -5.86 13.76
N ALA A 35 2.38 -4.61 13.45
CA ALA A 35 2.10 -3.46 14.30
C ALA A 35 0.62 -3.03 14.27
N PHE A 36 -0.13 -3.44 13.23
CA PHE A 36 -1.53 -3.10 12.97
C PHE A 36 -2.35 -4.37 12.79
N GLN A 37 -2.47 -5.16 13.86
CA GLN A 37 -3.30 -6.36 13.92
C GLN A 37 -4.16 -6.35 15.18
N THR A 38 -5.22 -7.15 15.18
CA THR A 38 -5.95 -7.45 16.42
C THR A 38 -5.17 -8.38 17.34
N GLU A 39 -5.64 -8.50 18.58
CA GLU A 39 -5.21 -9.52 19.53
C GLU A 39 -5.31 -10.96 18.97
N ASP A 40 -6.25 -11.19 18.05
CA ASP A 40 -6.43 -12.46 17.35
C ASP A 40 -5.52 -12.66 16.12
N ASN A 41 -4.57 -11.77 15.87
CA ASN A 41 -3.70 -11.75 14.69
C ASN A 41 -4.45 -11.58 13.35
N GLU A 42 -5.66 -11.00 13.36
CA GLU A 42 -6.36 -10.59 12.13
C GLU A 42 -6.01 -9.14 11.76
N ALA A 43 -6.09 -8.84 10.46
CA ALA A 43 -5.82 -7.52 9.89
C ALA A 43 -6.65 -6.42 10.57
N LEU A 44 -5.98 -5.39 11.10
CA LEU A 44 -6.61 -4.18 11.64
C LEU A 44 -6.58 -3.09 10.57
N ARG A 45 -7.71 -2.95 9.85
CA ARG A 45 -7.92 -1.92 8.81
C ARG A 45 -8.30 -0.58 9.45
N ASP A 46 -7.85 0.52 8.86
CA ASP A 46 -8.16 1.88 9.29
C ASP A 46 -8.78 2.68 8.13
N ASP A 47 -10.11 2.60 8.05
CA ASP A 47 -10.91 3.23 6.99
C ASP A 47 -10.94 4.77 7.11
N GLU A 48 -10.62 5.35 8.28
CA GLU A 48 -10.59 6.81 8.45
C GLU A 48 -9.38 7.42 7.71
N ASN A 49 -8.22 6.77 7.80
CA ASN A 49 -6.98 7.30 7.23
C ASN A 49 -6.57 6.65 5.90
N PHE A 50 -6.98 5.40 5.65
CA PHE A 50 -6.47 4.58 4.54
C PHE A 50 -7.52 4.12 3.54
N CYS A 51 -8.73 4.69 3.58
CA CYS A 51 -9.76 4.51 2.55
C CYS A 51 -9.44 5.29 1.25
N HIS A 52 -8.31 4.93 0.63
CA HIS A 52 -7.83 5.49 -0.63
C HIS A 52 -6.95 4.49 -1.39
N VAL A 53 -6.88 4.67 -2.71
CA VAL A 53 -5.83 4.07 -3.54
C VAL A 53 -4.58 4.91 -3.40
N ALA A 54 -3.44 4.24 -3.22
CA ALA A 54 -2.12 4.84 -3.28
C ALA A 54 -1.62 4.79 -4.73
N ALA A 55 -1.23 5.93 -5.28
CA ALA A 55 -0.61 6.01 -6.60
C ALA A 55 0.71 6.78 -6.48
N TRP A 56 1.76 6.23 -7.06
CA TRP A 56 3.09 6.82 -7.00
C TRP A 56 3.55 7.19 -8.41
N GLU A 57 3.75 8.48 -8.64
CA GLU A 57 4.17 9.02 -9.91
C GLU A 57 5.70 9.05 -10.01
N TYR A 58 6.23 8.54 -11.12
CA TYR A 58 7.64 8.67 -11.46
C TYR A 58 7.97 10.12 -11.82
N ALA A 59 8.83 10.75 -11.02
CA ALA A 59 9.16 12.17 -11.12
C ALA A 59 10.42 12.48 -11.97
N GLY A 60 10.99 11.46 -12.62
CA GLY A 60 12.29 11.50 -13.29
C GLY A 60 13.42 10.88 -12.46
N ASP A 61 14.56 10.64 -13.10
CA ASP A 61 15.74 10.06 -12.46
C ASP A 61 16.22 10.90 -11.26
N ASP A 62 16.73 10.23 -10.23
CA ASP A 62 17.26 10.82 -8.99
C ASP A 62 16.26 11.72 -8.23
N ARG A 63 14.96 11.53 -8.46
CA ARG A 63 13.89 12.25 -7.75
C ARG A 63 12.99 11.27 -7.02
N PRO A 64 12.57 11.59 -5.79
CA PRO A 64 11.61 10.76 -5.09
C PRO A 64 10.27 10.73 -5.85
N PRO A 65 9.57 9.59 -5.84
CA PRO A 65 8.25 9.48 -6.47
C PRO A 65 7.24 10.38 -5.74
N VAL A 66 6.28 10.91 -6.50
CA VAL A 66 5.23 11.76 -5.92
C VAL A 66 4.07 10.89 -5.46
N PHE A 67 3.71 10.99 -4.18
CA PHE A 67 2.61 10.24 -3.60
C PHE A 67 1.26 10.93 -3.81
N HIS A 68 0.35 10.24 -4.49
CA HIS A 68 -1.02 10.64 -4.72
C HIS A 68 -1.99 9.71 -3.97
N LYS A 69 -3.05 10.30 -3.43
CA LYS A 69 -4.14 9.57 -2.76
C LYS A 69 -5.43 9.80 -3.50
N GLU A 70 -6.03 8.73 -3.99
CA GLU A 70 -7.35 8.78 -4.61
C GLU A 70 -8.40 8.23 -3.63
N PRO A 71 -9.30 9.07 -3.08
CA PRO A 71 -10.29 8.64 -2.10
C PRO A 71 -11.23 7.57 -2.67
N LEU A 72 -11.55 6.57 -1.86
CA LEU A 72 -12.55 5.56 -2.20
C LEU A 72 -13.89 5.92 -1.54
N THR A 73 -14.96 5.98 -2.34
CA THR A 73 -16.33 6.24 -1.88
C THR A 73 -17.23 5.05 -2.16
N PHE A 74 -17.98 4.61 -1.14
CA PHE A 74 -18.85 3.44 -1.23
C PHE A 74 -20.32 3.85 -1.05
N GLU A 75 -21.10 3.75 -2.13
CA GLU A 75 -22.53 4.15 -2.12
C GLU A 75 -23.47 3.00 -1.75
N ASN A 76 -23.13 1.79 -2.19
CA ASN A 76 -24.05 0.66 -2.14
C ASN A 76 -23.78 -0.34 -1.01
N VAL A 77 -22.59 -0.31 -0.42
CA VAL A 77 -22.14 -1.26 0.60
C VAL A 77 -21.37 -0.51 1.67
N ALA A 78 -21.82 -0.61 2.92
CA ALA A 78 -21.07 -0.07 4.05
C ALA A 78 -19.79 -0.89 4.27
N LEU A 79 -18.70 -0.19 4.57
CA LEU A 79 -17.44 -0.83 4.92
C LEU A 79 -17.60 -1.60 6.22
N THR A 80 -17.26 -2.89 6.19
CA THR A 80 -17.23 -3.76 7.35
C THR A 80 -15.86 -4.41 7.47
N ARG A 81 -15.54 -4.85 8.69
CA ARG A 81 -14.34 -5.63 8.96
C ARG A 81 -14.58 -7.09 8.59
N ARG A 82 -13.69 -7.67 7.80
CA ARG A 82 -13.69 -9.10 7.51
C ARG A 82 -13.05 -9.86 8.68
N SER A 83 -13.75 -10.86 9.19
CA SER A 83 -13.22 -11.85 10.15
C SER A 83 -13.42 -13.25 9.57
N TYR A 84 -12.52 -14.18 9.91
CA TYR A 84 -12.59 -15.58 9.47
C TYR A 84 -13.05 -16.54 10.57
N LYS A 85 -13.47 -15.99 11.72
CA LYS A 85 -14.15 -16.74 12.78
C LYS A 85 -15.61 -17.02 12.44
#